data_AF-A0A0F9LGV6-F1
#
_entry.id   AF-A0A0F9LGV6-F1
#
_cell.length_a   1.000
_cell.length_b   1.000
_cell.length_c   1.000
_cell.angle_alpha   90.00
_cell.angle_beta   90.00
_cell.angle_gamma   90.00
#
_symmetry.space_group_name_H-M   'P 1'
#
loop_
_entity.id
_entity.type
_entity.pdbx_description
1 polymer ?
#
loop_
_entity_poly.entity_id
_entity_poly.type
_entity_poly.pdbx_seq_one_letter_code
_entity_poly.pdbx_strand_id
1 'polypeptide(L)'
;MNSSNSEKVTCLAVGDPHFQVNNVTDAEELIKKVNKLVKQLHPTFVVILGDLLHTHEKVHTTPFNIATRLIITLARKVQVFLIIGNHDYVNNQQYLTNKHPFNSFKKIENVTVCDHVVLRTINGMKFIFCPFLVLIFNSFKTSNILFCCSELTPYMVSSVTSLSLFI
;
A
#
# COMPACT_ATOMS: atom_id res chain seq x y z
N MET A 1 26.25 11.70 27.27
CA MET A 1 25.58 12.18 26.04
C MET A 1 24.78 11.00 25.50
N ASN A 2 23.45 11.13 25.49
CA ASN A 2 22.53 10.03 25.19
C ASN A 2 22.74 9.56 23.75
N SER A 3 23.08 8.29 23.60
CA SER A 3 22.96 7.57 22.33
C SER A 3 21.52 7.72 21.85
N SER A 4 21.33 8.40 20.72
CA SER A 4 20.04 8.49 20.04
C SER A 4 19.62 7.09 19.63
N ASN A 5 18.80 6.44 20.45
CA ASN A 5 18.17 5.18 20.10
C ASN A 5 17.15 5.53 19.00
N SER A 6 17.58 5.46 17.74
CA SER A 6 16.68 5.65 16.60
C SER A 6 15.59 4.61 16.72
N GLU A 7 14.37 5.04 17.03
CA GLU A 7 13.24 4.13 17.15
C GLU A 7 13.10 3.31 15.86
N LYS A 8 13.17 2.00 16.01
CA LYS A 8 13.07 1.04 14.91
C LYS A 8 11.73 1.24 14.19
N VAL A 9 11.79 1.52 12.89
CA VAL A 9 10.58 1.59 12.05
C VAL A 9 10.25 0.19 11.55
N THR A 10 8.99 -0.20 11.70
CA THR A 10 8.46 -1.47 11.21
C THR A 10 7.27 -1.20 10.30
N CYS A 11 7.16 -1.99 9.24
CA CYS A 11 6.09 -1.88 8.26
C CYS A 11 5.43 -3.25 8.09
N LEU A 12 4.10 -3.27 8.01
CA LEU A 12 3.37 -4.41 7.47
C LEU A 12 2.91 -4.08 6.06
N ALA A 13 3.41 -4.83 5.07
CA ALA A 13 2.99 -4.71 3.68
C ALA A 13 1.89 -5.73 3.37
N VAL A 14 0.83 -5.30 2.68
CA VAL A 14 -0.28 -6.14 2.22
C VAL A 14 -0.32 -6.06 0.69
N GLY A 15 0.00 -7.17 0.04
CA GLY A 15 0.13 -7.28 -1.41
C GLY A 15 -1.15 -7.69 -2.14
N ASP A 16 -1.33 -7.13 -3.34
CA ASP A 16 -2.25 -7.51 -4.41
C ASP A 16 -3.52 -8.30 -4.02
N PRO A 17 -4.44 -7.72 -3.20
CA PRO A 17 -5.57 -8.49 -2.67
C PRO A 17 -6.60 -8.91 -3.72
N HIS A 18 -6.71 -8.16 -4.83
CA HIS A 18 -7.64 -8.38 -5.94
C HIS A 18 -9.02 -8.87 -5.49
N PHE A 19 -9.72 -8.06 -4.69
CA PHE A 19 -11.05 -8.42 -4.22
C PHE A 19 -12.04 -8.54 -5.39
N GLN A 20 -12.79 -9.64 -5.37
CA GLN A 20 -13.74 -10.07 -6.37
C GLN A 20 -15.04 -10.54 -5.70
N VAL A 21 -16.10 -10.65 -6.49
CA VAL A 21 -17.39 -11.15 -5.99
C VAL A 21 -17.34 -12.62 -5.59
N ASN A 22 -16.38 -13.39 -6.11
CA ASN A 22 -16.23 -14.83 -5.89
C ASN A 22 -15.20 -15.18 -4.79
N ASN A 23 -14.41 -14.24 -4.28
CA ASN A 23 -13.38 -14.47 -3.25
C ASN A 23 -13.67 -13.78 -1.91
N VAL A 24 -14.94 -13.48 -1.63
CA VAL A 24 -15.38 -12.77 -0.42
C VAL A 24 -14.89 -13.44 0.86
N THR A 25 -14.96 -14.77 0.94
CA THR A 25 -14.50 -15.53 2.12
C THR A 25 -13.02 -15.34 2.38
N ASP A 26 -12.19 -15.48 1.33
CA ASP A 26 -10.74 -15.31 1.43
C ASP A 26 -10.39 -13.86 1.80
N ALA A 27 -11.13 -12.90 1.24
CA ALA A 27 -10.95 -11.49 1.54
C ALA A 27 -11.27 -11.15 3.02
N GLU A 28 -12.32 -11.74 3.59
CA GLU A 28 -12.61 -11.59 5.02
C GLU A 28 -11.53 -12.24 5.90
N GLU A 29 -11.01 -13.40 5.48
CA GLU A 29 -9.92 -14.05 6.18
C GLU A 29 -8.64 -13.20 6.14
N LEU A 30 -8.31 -12.60 5.00
CA LEU A 30 -7.21 -11.65 4.85
C LEU A 30 -7.39 -10.47 5.81
N ILE A 31 -8.56 -9.82 5.80
CA ILE A 31 -8.86 -8.70 6.70
C ILE A 31 -8.65 -9.11 8.16
N LYS A 32 -9.14 -10.30 8.56
CA LYS A 32 -8.97 -10.82 9.93
C LYS A 32 -7.50 -11.04 10.27
N LYS A 33 -6.72 -11.66 9.38
CA LYS A 33 -5.28 -11.93 9.56
C LYS A 33 -4.49 -10.63 9.67
N VAL A 34 -4.67 -9.69 8.75
CA VAL A 34 -3.98 -8.39 8.77
C VAL A 34 -4.31 -7.61 10.04
N ASN A 35 -5.60 -7.56 10.42
CA ASN A 35 -6.01 -6.89 11.65
C ASN A 35 -5.43 -7.54 12.92
N LYS A 36 -5.24 -8.86 12.92
CA LYS A 36 -4.56 -9.59 14.01
C LYS A 36 -3.08 -9.23 14.05
N LEU A 37 -2.39 -9.24 12.91
CA LEU A 37 -0.97 -8.90 12.80
C LEU A 37 -0.69 -7.46 13.25
N VAL A 38 -1.51 -6.49 12.83
CA VAL A 38 -1.36 -5.09 13.29
C VAL A 38 -1.49 -4.98 14.80
N LYS A 39 -2.43 -5.73 15.42
CA LYS A 39 -2.59 -5.76 16.87
C LYS A 39 -1.44 -6.45 17.61
N GLN A 40 -0.76 -7.42 16.99
CA GLN A 40 0.31 -8.18 17.64
C GLN A 40 1.67 -7.52 17.45
N LEU A 41 1.93 -7.00 16.25
CA LEU A 41 3.23 -6.48 15.85
C LEU A 41 3.38 -4.98 16.08
N HIS A 42 2.26 -4.25 16.22
CA HIS A 42 2.22 -2.79 16.36
C HIS A 42 3.15 -2.09 15.36
N PRO A 43 2.97 -2.31 14.04
CA PRO A 43 3.85 -1.72 13.04
C PRO A 43 3.77 -0.19 13.09
N THR A 44 4.85 0.51 12.73
CA THR A 44 4.86 1.98 12.60
C THR A 44 3.85 2.44 11.55
N PHE A 45 3.73 1.71 10.44
CA PHE A 45 2.74 1.93 9.41
C PHE A 45 2.37 0.65 8.66
N VAL A 46 1.25 0.68 7.95
CA VAL A 46 0.82 -0.35 7.01
C VAL A 46 0.87 0.21 5.60
N VAL A 47 1.33 -0.60 4.64
CA VAL A 47 1.27 -0.28 3.21
C VAL A 47 0.39 -1.30 2.50
N ILE A 48 -0.64 -0.83 1.80
CA ILE A 48 -1.39 -1.64 0.85
C ILE A 48 -0.77 -1.38 -0.51
N LEU A 49 -0.24 -2.43 -1.15
CA LEU A 49 0.61 -2.33 -2.35
C LEU A 49 -0.17 -2.17 -3.67
N GLY A 50 -1.44 -1.79 -3.60
CA GLY A 50 -2.31 -1.62 -4.78
C GLY A 50 -3.13 -2.86 -5.09
N ASP A 51 -3.83 -2.77 -6.21
CA ASP A 51 -4.68 -3.81 -6.79
C ASP A 51 -5.68 -4.39 -5.78
N LEU A 52 -6.32 -3.49 -5.01
CA LEU A 52 -7.37 -3.86 -4.07
C LEU A 52 -8.60 -4.38 -4.80
N LEU A 53 -8.90 -3.83 -5.97
CA LEU A 53 -9.97 -4.30 -6.84
C LEU A 53 -9.39 -5.11 -7.99
N HIS A 54 -10.11 -6.14 -8.43
CA HIS A 54 -9.67 -6.95 -9.58
C HIS A 54 -10.00 -6.32 -10.93
N THR A 55 -11.10 -5.58 -11.03
CA THR A 55 -11.60 -5.08 -12.31
C THR A 55 -11.20 -3.63 -12.53
N HIS A 56 -10.59 -3.34 -13.69
CA HIS A 56 -10.49 -1.99 -14.21
C HIS A 56 -11.88 -1.42 -14.53
N GLU A 57 -12.04 -0.10 -14.46
CA GLU A 57 -13.24 0.68 -14.84
C GLU A 57 -14.50 0.42 -13.99
N LYS A 58 -14.85 -0.83 -13.75
CA LYS A 58 -16.05 -1.26 -13.04
C LYS A 58 -15.73 -1.46 -11.57
N VAL A 59 -16.46 -0.75 -10.72
CA VAL A 59 -16.39 -0.92 -9.27
C VAL A 59 -17.56 -1.78 -8.83
N HIS A 60 -17.29 -3.04 -8.52
CA HIS A 60 -18.28 -3.89 -7.87
C HIS A 60 -18.42 -3.49 -6.39
N THR A 61 -19.65 -3.21 -5.97
CA THR A 61 -19.96 -2.74 -4.62
C THR A 61 -19.45 -3.70 -3.53
N THR A 62 -19.56 -5.01 -3.74
CA THR A 62 -19.10 -6.01 -2.76
C THR A 62 -17.57 -5.95 -2.54
N PRO A 63 -16.71 -6.13 -3.55
CA PRO A 63 -15.27 -5.89 -3.45
C PRO A 63 -14.90 -4.51 -2.89
N PHE A 64 -15.58 -3.46 -3.33
CA PHE A 64 -15.29 -2.11 -2.86
C PHE A 64 -15.60 -1.93 -1.37
N ASN A 65 -16.69 -2.52 -0.87
CA ASN A 65 -17.04 -2.50 0.55
C ASN A 65 -16.02 -3.28 1.39
N ILE A 66 -15.50 -4.40 0.87
CA ILE A 66 -14.45 -5.19 1.50
C ILE A 66 -13.15 -4.37 1.58
N ALA A 67 -12.71 -3.77 0.46
CA ALA A 67 -11.56 -2.87 0.40
C ALA A 67 -11.70 -1.71 1.40
N THR A 68 -12.89 -1.08 1.42
CA THR A 68 -13.24 -0.02 2.37
C THR A 68 -13.08 -0.49 3.82
N ARG A 69 -13.60 -1.68 4.16
CA ARG A 69 -13.48 -2.23 5.52
C ARG A 69 -12.03 -2.50 5.89
N LEU A 70 -11.21 -3.05 4.99
CA LEU A 70 -9.78 -3.22 5.21
C LEU A 70 -9.12 -1.87 5.57
N ILE A 71 -9.27 -0.86 4.69
CA ILE A 71 -8.65 0.46 4.87
C ILE A 71 -9.10 1.12 6.18
N ILE A 72 -10.41 1.18 6.45
CA ILE A 72 -10.96 1.85 7.63
C ILE A 72 -10.55 1.13 8.93
N THR A 73 -10.57 -0.21 8.95
CA THR A 73 -10.20 -0.95 10.16
C THR A 73 -8.73 -0.82 10.51
N LEU A 74 -7.85 -0.65 9.52
CA LEU A 74 -6.43 -0.38 9.71
C LEU A 74 -6.18 1.07 10.12
N ALA A 75 -6.79 2.04 9.43
CA ALA A 75 -6.62 3.47 9.68
C ALA A 75 -7.03 3.88 11.11
N ARG A 76 -7.93 3.14 11.74
CA ARG A 76 -8.30 3.32 13.16
C ARG A 76 -7.19 2.93 14.14
N LYS A 77 -6.15 2.22 13.70
CA LYS A 77 -5.12 1.63 14.56
C LYS A 77 -3.72 2.12 14.25
N VAL A 78 -3.44 2.42 12.98
CA VAL A 78 -2.10 2.70 12.49
C VAL A 78 -2.18 3.53 11.20
N GLN A 79 -1.13 4.30 10.90
CA GLN A 79 -1.00 4.99 9.62
C GLN A 79 -1.06 4.00 8.46
N VAL A 80 -1.89 4.30 7.46
CA VAL A 80 -2.02 3.51 6.23
C VAL A 80 -1.50 4.32 5.05
N PHE A 81 -0.66 3.69 4.22
CA PHE A 81 -0.33 4.13 2.89
C PHE A 81 -1.02 3.21 1.88
N LEU A 82 -1.94 3.76 1.10
CA LEU A 82 -2.65 3.03 0.05
C LEU A 82 -2.04 3.39 -1.29
N ILE A 83 -1.25 2.48 -1.86
CA ILE A 83 -0.74 2.61 -3.22
C ILE A 83 -1.88 2.29 -4.18
N ILE A 84 -2.01 3.09 -5.25
CA ILE A 84 -2.98 2.79 -6.33
C ILE A 84 -2.27 1.91 -7.36
N GLY A 85 -2.80 0.70 -7.54
CA GLY A 85 -2.31 -0.24 -8.55
C GLY A 85 -2.94 -0.02 -9.92
N ASN A 86 -2.51 -0.79 -10.93
CA ASN A 86 -3.10 -0.66 -12.28
C ASN A 86 -4.56 -1.05 -12.28
N HIS A 87 -4.94 -2.14 -11.58
CA HIS A 87 -6.32 -2.62 -11.54
C HIS A 87 -7.28 -1.66 -10.84
N ASP A 88 -6.75 -0.77 -10.00
CA ASP A 88 -7.53 0.26 -9.32
C ASP A 88 -7.86 1.47 -10.22
N TYR A 89 -7.14 1.64 -11.34
CA TYR A 89 -7.42 2.67 -12.33
C TYR A 89 -8.51 2.26 -13.33
N VAL A 90 -9.05 3.25 -14.06
CA VAL A 90 -10.04 2.99 -15.11
C VAL A 90 -9.45 2.12 -16.22
N ASN A 91 -8.15 2.22 -16.49
CA ASN A 91 -7.42 1.31 -17.37
C ASN A 91 -5.91 1.31 -17.07
N ASN A 92 -5.18 0.38 -17.67
CA ASN A 92 -3.74 0.16 -17.48
C ASN A 92 -2.82 1.21 -18.15
N GLN A 93 -3.37 2.19 -18.87
CA GLN A 93 -2.61 3.31 -19.45
C GLN A 93 -2.70 4.58 -18.59
N GLN A 94 -3.33 4.49 -17.42
CA GLN A 94 -3.42 5.59 -16.47
C GLN A 94 -2.32 5.49 -15.43
N TYR A 95 -1.67 6.63 -15.20
CA TYR A 95 -0.60 6.78 -14.23
C TYR A 95 -0.72 8.16 -13.61
N LEU A 96 -0.43 8.29 -12.31
CA LEU A 96 -0.35 9.59 -11.64
C LEU A 96 -1.62 10.45 -11.82
N THR A 97 -2.81 9.81 -11.73
CA THR A 97 -4.09 10.50 -11.85
C THR A 97 -4.97 10.21 -10.65
N ASN A 98 -5.98 11.06 -10.44
CA ASN A 98 -7.04 10.85 -9.45
C ASN A 98 -8.21 10.02 -10.03
N LYS A 99 -8.07 9.32 -11.16
CA LYS A 99 -9.17 8.54 -11.77
C LYS A 99 -9.25 7.13 -11.19
N HIS A 100 -9.58 7.04 -9.91
CA HIS A 100 -9.69 5.79 -9.15
C HIS A 100 -10.78 5.92 -8.07
N PRO A 101 -11.33 4.80 -7.55
CA PRO A 101 -12.47 4.85 -6.62
C PRO A 101 -12.11 5.31 -5.20
N PHE A 102 -10.82 5.31 -4.86
CA PHE A 102 -10.33 5.58 -3.51
C PHE A 102 -10.13 7.06 -3.13
N ASN A 103 -10.62 8.01 -3.94
CA ASN A 103 -10.42 9.44 -3.65
C ASN A 103 -11.01 9.91 -2.31
N SER A 104 -12.13 9.32 -1.89
CA SER A 104 -12.78 9.67 -0.63
C SER A 104 -11.89 9.41 0.59
N PHE A 105 -10.98 8.43 0.50
CA PHE A 105 -10.06 8.08 1.59
C PHE A 105 -8.97 9.13 1.82
N LYS A 106 -8.72 10.06 0.88
CA LYS A 106 -7.80 11.19 1.07
C LYS A 106 -8.23 12.13 2.20
N LYS A 107 -9.50 12.07 2.61
CA LYS A 107 -10.06 12.88 3.71
C LYS A 107 -9.92 12.21 5.08
N ILE A 108 -9.38 11.00 5.14
CA ILE A 108 -9.23 10.23 6.38
C ILE A 108 -7.83 10.47 6.92
N GLU A 109 -7.74 11.02 8.14
CA GLU A 109 -6.49 11.49 8.77
C GLU A 109 -5.34 10.47 8.70
N ASN A 110 -5.61 9.21 9.02
CA ASN A 110 -4.61 8.14 9.05
C ASN A 110 -4.46 7.38 7.72
N VAL A 111 -4.97 7.92 6.60
CA VAL A 111 -4.83 7.33 5.27
C VAL A 111 -4.14 8.31 4.34
N THR A 112 -2.99 7.89 3.81
CA THR A 112 -2.37 8.55 2.67
C THR A 112 -2.66 7.71 1.42
N VAL A 113 -3.47 8.25 0.51
CA VAL A 113 -3.68 7.64 -0.81
C VAL A 113 -2.54 8.10 -1.72
N CYS A 114 -1.73 7.15 -2.17
CA CYS A 114 -0.57 7.37 -3.02
C CYS A 114 -0.97 7.13 -4.48
N ASP A 115 -1.74 8.06 -5.04
CA ASP A 115 -2.08 8.11 -6.48
C ASP A 115 -1.09 8.98 -7.29
N HIS A 116 -0.13 9.58 -6.60
CA HIS A 116 1.08 10.23 -7.10
C HIS A 116 2.26 9.75 -6.24
N VAL A 117 3.49 10.03 -6.68
CA VAL A 117 4.68 9.70 -5.87
C VAL A 117 4.63 10.47 -4.55
N VAL A 118 4.64 9.74 -3.44
CA VAL A 118 4.65 10.31 -2.09
C VAL A 118 6.00 10.04 -1.43
N LEU A 119 6.64 11.11 -0.97
CA LEU A 119 7.83 11.07 -0.13
C LEU A 119 7.43 11.27 1.34
N ARG A 120 7.93 10.41 2.23
CA ARG A 120 7.76 10.57 3.68
C ARG A 120 9.05 10.29 4.43
N THR A 121 9.29 11.06 5.48
CA THR A 121 10.34 10.77 6.45
C THR A 121 9.67 10.26 7.72
N ILE A 122 10.00 9.04 8.14
CA ILE A 122 9.46 8.40 9.34
C ILE A 122 10.65 7.98 10.20
N ASN A 123 10.75 8.52 11.42
CA ASN A 123 11.89 8.35 12.33
C ASN A 123 13.25 8.52 11.64
N GLY A 124 13.39 9.58 10.83
CA GLY A 124 14.62 9.90 10.10
C GLY A 124 14.88 9.08 8.84
N MET A 125 14.10 8.04 8.56
CA MET A 125 14.21 7.23 7.33
C MET A 125 13.29 7.75 6.23
N LYS A 126 13.80 7.83 4.99
CA LYS A 126 13.06 8.30 3.82
C LYS A 126 12.42 7.14 3.06
N PHE A 127 11.11 7.22 2.91
CA PHE A 127 10.27 6.27 2.18
C PHE A 127 9.67 6.92 0.94
N ILE A 128 9.64 6.16 -0.16
CA ILE A 128 8.91 6.52 -1.38
C ILE A 128 7.75 5.54 -1.54
N PHE A 129 6.56 6.06 -1.76
CA PHE A 129 5.38 5.30 -2.15
C PHE A 129 5.00 5.71 -3.57
N CYS A 130 5.15 4.77 -4.50
CA CYS A 130 4.93 5.00 -5.92
C CYS A 130 3.69 4.23 -6.38
N PRO A 131 2.66 4.91 -6.94
CA PRO A 131 1.57 4.23 -7.64
C PRO A 131 2.08 3.45 -8.85
N PHE A 132 1.18 2.69 -9.45
CA PHE A 132 1.43 2.08 -10.74
C PHE A 132 1.95 3.10 -11.77
N LEU A 133 3.10 2.78 -12.33
CA LEU A 133 3.80 3.53 -13.35
C LEU A 133 4.68 2.57 -14.16
N VAL A 134 4.73 2.74 -15.48
CA VAL A 134 5.77 2.12 -16.30
C VAL A 134 7.07 2.90 -16.05
N LEU A 135 7.89 2.40 -15.13
CA LEU A 135 9.09 3.11 -14.68
C LEU A 135 10.29 2.89 -15.60
N ILE A 136 10.97 3.99 -15.94
CA ILE A 136 12.40 4.00 -16.28
C ILE A 136 13.14 4.50 -15.03
N PHE A 137 13.83 3.60 -14.33
CA PHE A 137 14.32 3.76 -12.94
C PHE A 137 15.53 4.71 -12.72
N ASN A 138 15.73 5.73 -13.55
CA ASN A 138 16.94 6.55 -13.47
C ASN A 138 16.97 7.58 -12.31
N SER A 139 15.89 7.78 -11.55
CA SER A 139 15.75 8.95 -10.67
C SER A 139 15.57 8.71 -9.16
N PHE A 140 15.55 7.47 -8.65
CA PHE A 140 15.28 7.20 -7.23
C PHE A 140 16.54 6.99 -6.35
N LYS A 141 17.59 7.80 -6.55
CA LYS A 141 18.87 7.64 -5.83
C LYS A 141 18.87 8.10 -4.36
N THR A 142 17.77 8.65 -3.83
CA THR A 142 17.79 9.42 -2.57
C THR A 142 16.97 8.84 -1.42
N SER A 143 16.33 7.68 -1.59
CA SER A 143 15.49 7.05 -0.57
C SER A 143 16.14 5.87 0.11
N ASN A 144 15.70 5.58 1.33
CA ASN A 144 16.09 4.36 2.03
C ASN A 144 15.25 3.15 1.56
N ILE A 145 13.94 3.33 1.34
CA ILE A 145 13.02 2.25 0.95
C ILE A 145 12.00 2.77 -0.08
N LEU A 146 11.71 1.96 -1.10
CA LEU A 146 10.68 2.20 -2.12
C LEU A 146 9.59 1.12 -2.05
N PHE A 147 8.34 1.54 -2.02
CA PHE A 147 7.16 0.70 -2.25
C PHE A 147 6.54 1.10 -3.59
N CYS A 148 6.28 0.12 -4.45
CA CYS A 148 5.72 0.35 -5.78
C CYS A 148 4.79 -0.80 -6.16
N CYS A 149 3.70 -0.48 -6.86
CA CYS A 149 2.93 -1.43 -7.64
C CYS A 149 3.46 -1.39 -9.08
N SER A 150 4.09 -2.44 -9.57
CA SER A 150 4.58 -2.49 -10.96
C SER A 150 4.77 -3.93 -11.40
N GLU A 151 4.46 -4.22 -12.67
CA GLU A 151 4.94 -5.42 -13.33
C GLU A 151 6.47 -5.29 -13.52
N LEU A 152 7.23 -5.78 -12.54
CA LEU A 152 8.69 -5.85 -12.69
C LEU A 152 9.00 -6.91 -13.74
N THR A 153 9.51 -6.51 -14.90
CA THR A 153 10.43 -7.39 -15.64
C THR A 153 11.53 -7.83 -14.68
N PRO A 154 11.98 -9.10 -14.67
CA PRO A 154 12.52 -9.83 -13.51
C PRO A 154 13.88 -9.38 -12.93
N TYR A 155 14.26 -8.12 -13.08
CA TYR A 155 15.48 -7.58 -12.54
C TYR A 155 15.16 -6.45 -11.56
N MET A 156 15.71 -6.58 -10.36
CA MET A 156 16.06 -5.48 -9.43
C MET A 156 15.05 -5.15 -8.32
N VAL A 157 15.19 -5.87 -7.19
CA VAL A 157 14.92 -5.34 -5.85
C VAL A 157 16.26 -4.82 -5.31
N SER A 158 16.52 -3.51 -5.34
CA SER A 158 17.72 -2.95 -4.73
C SER A 158 17.51 -2.75 -3.22
N SER A 159 18.20 -3.57 -2.43
CA SER A 159 18.45 -3.48 -0.98
C SER A 159 17.24 -3.21 -0.08
N VAL A 160 16.57 -4.28 0.34
CA VAL A 160 15.69 -4.27 1.52
C VAL A 160 16.41 -4.97 2.66
N THR A 161 16.84 -4.24 3.69
CA THR A 161 17.59 -4.78 4.83
C THR A 161 16.72 -5.47 5.90
N SER A 162 15.41 -5.61 5.70
CA SER A 162 14.62 -6.62 6.40
C SER A 162 13.25 -6.79 5.73
N LEU A 163 13.12 -7.80 4.88
CA LEU A 163 11.84 -8.30 4.39
C LEU A 163 11.26 -9.21 5.50
N SER A 164 10.18 -8.80 6.16
CA SER A 164 9.43 -9.69 7.06
C SER A 164 8.14 -10.13 6.36
N LEU A 165 8.15 -11.39 5.91
CA LEU A 165 7.05 -12.27 5.49
C LEU A 165 5.88 -11.63 4.70
N PHE A 166 5.79 -11.97 3.40
CA PHE A 166 4.58 -11.82 2.59
C PHE A 166 3.59 -12.93 2.99
N ILE A 167 2.33 -12.56 3.26
CA ILE A 167 1.18 -13.48 3.26
C ILE A 167 0.31 -13.11 2.08
#